data_AF-A0AAU8FMC8-F1
#
_entry.id   AF-A0AAU8FMC8-F1
#
_cell.length_a   1.000
_cell.length_b   1.000
_cell.length_c   1.000
_cell.angle_alpha   90.00
_cell.angle_beta   90.00
_cell.angle_gamma   90.00
#
_symmetry.space_group_name_H-M   'P 1'
#
loop_
_entity.id
_entity.type
_entity.pdbx_description
1 polymer ?
#
loop_
_entity_poly.entity_id
_entity_poly.type
_entity_poly.pdbx_seq_one_letter_code
_entity_poly.pdbx_strand_id
1 'polypeptide(L)'
;MDTTQLLDTFRFLEKVSGFNEDTEYDPADQKFIDILVTLARERNKKAIVEDFNKPFLHPMVTVQQRVEELKELVRQALPAPPADGGA
;
A
#
# COMPACT_ATOMS: atom_id res chain seq x y z
N MET A 1 11.28 4.82 6.94
CA MET A 1 9.85 5.15 6.85
C MET A 1 9.31 5.35 8.24
N ASP A 2 8.60 6.44 8.48
CA ASP A 2 7.99 6.74 9.77
C ASP A 2 6.69 5.95 9.96
N THR A 3 6.39 5.54 11.20
CA THR A 3 5.15 4.83 11.54
C THR A 3 3.90 5.59 11.10
N THR A 4 3.91 6.92 11.20
CA THR A 4 2.81 7.77 10.73
C THR A 4 2.58 7.65 9.22
N GLN A 5 3.66 7.57 8.42
CA GLN A 5 3.54 7.40 6.96
C GLN A 5 2.96 6.03 6.61
N LEU A 6 3.36 4.98 7.34
CA LEU A 6 2.84 3.63 7.15
C LEU A 6 1.34 3.57 7.50
N LEU A 7 0.93 4.20 8.61
CA LEU A 7 -0.48 4.29 8.99
C LEU A 7 -1.30 5.08 7.97
N ASP A 8 -0.79 6.20 7.47
CA ASP A 8 -1.48 7.00 6.44
C ASP A 8 -1.63 6.19 5.14
N THR A 9 -0.59 5.46 4.76
CA THR A 9 -0.60 4.55 3.60
C THR A 9 -1.60 3.40 3.80
N PHE A 10 -1.67 2.83 5.01
CA PHE A 10 -2.66 1.79 5.32
C PHE A 10 -4.09 2.32 5.20
N ARG A 11 -4.37 3.53 5.72
CA ARG A 11 -5.69 4.18 5.60
C ARG A 11 -6.04 4.50 4.16
N PHE A 12 -5.06 4.90 3.35
CA PHE A 12 -5.23 5.07 1.91
C PHE A 12 -5.68 3.75 1.27
N LEU A 13 -5.03 2.62 1.57
CA LEU A 13 -5.44 1.31 1.07
C LEU A 13 -6.83 0.89 1.56
N GLU A 14 -7.21 1.21 2.80
CA GLU A 14 -8.57 0.94 3.29
C GLU A 14 -9.62 1.73 2.53
N LYS A 15 -9.33 3.00 2.23
CA LYS A 15 -10.18 3.84 1.39
C LYS A 15 -10.30 3.23 0.00
N VAL A 16 -9.19 2.90 -0.65
CA VAL A 16 -9.18 2.32 -1.99
C VAL A 16 -9.92 0.98 -2.04
N SER A 17 -9.80 0.15 -0.99
CA SER A 17 -10.54 -1.12 -0.88
C SER A 17 -12.07 -0.94 -0.78
N GLY A 18 -12.55 0.22 -0.34
CA GLY A 18 -13.97 0.52 -0.17
C GLY A 18 -14.60 1.25 -1.37
N PHE A 19 -13.81 1.69 -2.34
CA PHE A 19 -14.28 2.33 -3.57
C PHE A 19 -14.29 1.31 -4.70
N ASN A 20 -15.46 1.08 -5.31
CA ASN A 20 -15.64 0.04 -6.31
C ASN A 20 -15.58 0.56 -7.75
N GLU A 21 -15.79 1.86 -7.98
CA GLU A 21 -16.02 2.40 -9.33
C GLU A 21 -15.44 3.82 -9.44
N ASP A 22 -14.36 3.96 -10.23
CA ASP A 22 -13.92 5.24 -10.81
C ASP A 22 -13.29 6.30 -9.88
N THR A 23 -12.42 5.88 -8.95
CA THR A 23 -11.54 6.87 -8.28
C THR A 23 -10.43 7.29 -9.25
N GLU A 24 -10.57 8.50 -9.81
CA GLU A 24 -9.49 9.14 -10.57
C GLU A 24 -8.23 9.24 -9.71
N TYR A 25 -7.09 8.93 -10.33
CA TYR A 25 -5.80 9.00 -9.67
C TYR A 25 -5.46 10.47 -9.36
N ASP A 26 -5.32 10.81 -8.08
CA ASP A 26 -4.86 12.14 -7.68
C ASP A 26 -3.32 12.14 -7.56
N PRO A 27 -2.61 13.13 -8.14
CA PRO A 27 -1.17 13.24 -7.99
C PRO A 27 -0.72 13.40 -6.52
N ALA A 28 -1.59 13.85 -5.62
CA ALA A 28 -1.31 13.87 -4.18
C ALA A 28 -1.19 12.45 -3.58
N ASP A 29 -1.75 11.43 -4.24
CA ASP A 29 -1.64 10.03 -3.83
C ASP A 29 -0.30 9.39 -4.27
N GLN A 30 0.47 10.04 -5.15
CA GLN A 30 1.78 9.55 -5.62
C GLN A 30 2.72 9.19 -4.48
N LYS A 31 2.67 9.94 -3.38
CA LYS A 31 3.48 9.69 -2.17
C LYS A 31 3.17 8.32 -1.54
N PHE A 32 1.91 7.87 -1.58
CA PHE A 32 1.50 6.56 -1.07
C PHE A 32 2.00 5.45 -1.97
N ILE A 33 1.91 5.65 -3.29
CA ILE A 33 2.42 4.70 -4.28
C ILE A 33 3.92 4.49 -4.10
N ASP A 34 4.69 5.57 -3.91
CA ASP A 34 6.15 5.48 -3.71
C ASP A 34 6.51 4.68 -2.45
N ILE A 35 5.76 4.89 -1.36
CA ILE A 35 5.89 4.10 -0.12
C ILE A 35 5.59 2.62 -0.37
N LEU A 36 4.50 2.32 -1.08
CA LEU A 36 4.09 0.95 -1.39
C LEU A 36 5.12 0.22 -2.28
N VAL A 37 5.64 0.90 -3.30
CA VAL A 37 6.68 0.35 -4.19
C VAL A 37 7.97 0.10 -3.39
N THR A 38 8.35 1.03 -2.51
CA THR A 38 9.53 0.86 -1.67
C THR A 38 9.37 -0.31 -0.71
N LEU A 39 8.22 -0.43 -0.02
CA LEU A 39 7.92 -1.57 0.85
C LEU A 39 7.92 -2.90 0.08
N ALA A 40 7.33 -2.91 -1.12
CA ALA A 40 7.32 -4.09 -1.97
C ALA A 40 8.75 -4.51 -2.38
N ARG A 41 9.64 -3.54 -2.65
CA ARG A 41 11.07 -3.81 -2.92
C ARG A 41 11.78 -4.39 -1.70
N GLU A 42 11.64 -3.77 -0.53
CA GLU A 42 12.27 -4.24 0.71
C GLU A 42 11.82 -5.66 1.08
N ARG A 43 10.55 -5.99 0.82
CA ARG A 43 9.97 -7.30 1.10
C ARG A 43 10.10 -8.30 -0.07
N ASN A 44 10.92 -7.99 -1.07
CA ASN A 44 11.17 -8.85 -2.24
C ASN A 44 9.89 -9.23 -3.05
N LYS A 45 8.85 -8.40 -3.01
CA LYS A 45 7.61 -8.56 -3.77
C LYS A 45 7.76 -8.02 -5.20
N LYS A 46 8.60 -8.68 -6.00
CA LYS A 46 8.89 -8.28 -7.40
C LYS A 46 7.64 -8.09 -8.25
N ALA A 47 6.66 -9.00 -8.13
CA ALA A 47 5.42 -8.94 -8.90
C ALA A 47 4.63 -7.63 -8.67
N ILE A 48 4.61 -7.12 -7.45
CA ILE A 48 3.93 -5.86 -7.11
C ILE A 48 4.69 -4.67 -7.72
N VAL A 49 6.02 -4.66 -7.58
CA VAL A 49 6.88 -3.61 -8.14
C VAL A 49 6.76 -3.55 -9.67
N GLU A 50 6.72 -4.70 -10.33
CA GLU A 50 6.55 -4.77 -11.78
C GLU A 50 5.19 -4.25 -12.22
N ASP A 51 4.13 -4.51 -11.46
CA ASP A 51 2.79 -4.01 -11.78
C ASP A 51 2.72 -2.47 -11.75
N PHE A 52 3.36 -1.85 -10.75
CA PHE A 52 3.50 -0.39 -10.66
C PHE A 52 4.42 0.24 -11.71
N ASN A 53 5.33 -0.54 -12.32
CA ASN A 53 6.22 -0.05 -13.38
C ASN A 53 5.61 -0.15 -14.78
N LYS A 54 4.39 -0.67 -14.93
CA LYS A 54 3.72 -0.77 -16.23
C LYS A 54 3.31 0.62 -16.72
N PRO A 55 3.84 1.12 -17.84
CA PRO A 55 3.60 2.49 -18.31
C PRO A 55 2.16 2.76 -18.76
N PHE A 56 1.34 1.72 -18.94
CA PHE A 56 -0.04 1.81 -19.42
C PHE A 56 -1.09 1.46 -18.35
N LEU A 57 -0.67 1.05 -17.15
CA LEU A 57 -1.60 0.71 -16.08
C LEU A 57 -1.72 1.90 -15.12
N HIS A 58 -2.96 2.29 -14.81
CA HIS A 58 -3.18 3.33 -13.81
C HIS A 58 -2.73 2.79 -12.45
N PRO A 59 -1.86 3.50 -11.71
CA PRO A 59 -1.35 3.03 -10.42
C PRO A 59 -2.49 2.75 -9.43
N MET A 60 -3.60 3.50 -9.53
CA MET A 60 -4.80 3.26 -8.71
C MET A 60 -5.47 1.90 -9.00
N VAL A 61 -5.47 1.45 -10.25
CA VAL A 61 -6.01 0.14 -10.63
C VAL A 61 -5.11 -0.99 -10.10
N THR A 62 -3.79 -0.81 -10.17
CA THR A 62 -2.83 -1.73 -9.55
C THR A 62 -3.03 -1.80 -8.04
N VAL A 63 -3.19 -0.65 -7.36
CA VAL A 63 -3.47 -0.62 -5.92
C VAL A 63 -4.75 -1.38 -5.60
N GLN A 64 -5.85 -1.15 -6.33
CA GLN A 64 -7.12 -1.85 -6.11
C GLN A 64 -6.97 -3.36 -6.28
N GLN A 65 -6.35 -3.82 -7.37
CA GLN A 65 -6.16 -5.24 -7.64
C GLN A 65 -5.25 -5.93 -6.60
N ARG A 66 -4.34 -5.18 -5.98
CA ARG A 66 -3.36 -5.68 -5.01
C ARG A 66 -3.64 -5.18 -3.60
N VAL A 67 -4.82 -4.63 -3.33
CA VAL A 67 -5.08 -3.85 -2.11
C VAL A 67 -4.89 -4.70 -0.86
N GLU A 68 -5.33 -5.95 -0.89
CA GLU A 68 -5.17 -6.90 0.21
C GLU A 68 -3.68 -7.21 0.48
N GLU A 69 -2.91 -7.55 -0.57
CA GLU A 69 -1.47 -7.82 -0.45
C GLU A 69 -0.68 -6.59 0.04
N LEU A 70 -1.07 -5.40 -0.41
CA LEU A 70 -0.46 -4.14 0.00
C LEU A 70 -0.80 -3.82 1.47
N LYS A 71 -2.03 -4.09 1.92
CA LYS A 71 -2.42 -3.93 3.33
C LYS A 71 -1.59 -4.84 4.23
N GLU A 72 -1.39 -6.09 3.82
CA GLU A 72 -0.54 -7.03 4.55
C GLU A 72 0.92 -6.56 4.60
N LEU A 73 1.46 -6.05 3.49
CA LEU A 73 2.83 -5.51 3.45
C LEU A 73 3.02 -4.37 4.44
N VAL A 74 2.10 -3.40 4.42
CA VAL A 74 2.15 -2.25 5.33
C VAL A 74 1.97 -2.71 6.77
N ARG A 75 1.06 -3.66 7.04
CA ARG A 75 0.86 -4.24 8.38
C ARG A 75 2.09 -4.96 8.91
N GLN A 76 2.83 -5.66 8.06
CA GLN A 76 4.09 -6.31 8.43
C GLN A 76 5.22 -5.31 8.66
N ALA A 77 5.16 -4.14 8.02
CA ALA A 77 6.14 -3.06 8.17
C ALA A 77 5.84 -2.17 9.38
N LEU A 78 4.58 -2.07 9.80
CA LEU A 78 4.22 -1.46 11.06
C LEU A 78 4.90 -2.24 12.20
N PRO A 79 5.50 -1.55 13.19
CA PRO A 79 5.94 -2.24 14.40
C PRO A 79 4.72 -2.97 14.94
N ALA A 80 4.85 -4.28 15.20
CA ALA A 80 3.77 -5.07 15.75
C ALA A 80 3.12 -4.25 16.88
N PRO A 81 1.78 -4.14 16.94
CA PRO A 81 1.15 -3.57 18.12
C PRO A 81 1.79 -4.30 19.32
N PRO A 82 2.18 -3.59 20.39
CA PRO A 82 2.79 -4.24 21.54
C PRO A 82 1.91 -5.44 21.84
N ALA A 83 2.48 -6.64 21.68
CA ALA A 83 1.75 -7.87 21.93
C ALA A 83 1.21 -7.69 23.34
N ASP A 84 -0.10 -7.49 23.43
CA ASP A 84 -0.78 -7.29 24.70
C ASP A 84 -0.43 -8.52 25.52
N GLY A 85 0.38 -8.29 26.55
CA GLY A 85 0.69 -9.30 27.53
C GLY A 85 -0.60 -9.64 28.25
N GLY A 86 -1.21 -10.75 27.87
CA GLY A 86 -2.17 -11.49 28.69
C GLY A 86 -1.67 -12.93 28.72
N ALA A 87 -0.82 -13.27 29.70
CA ALA A 87 -1.19 -13.75 31.05
C ALA A 87 -1.72 -15.19 31.00
#